data_AF-A0A0F9CSI7-F1
#
_entry.id   AF-A0A0F9CSI7-F1
#
_cell.length_a   1.000
_cell.length_b   1.000
_cell.length_c   1.000
_cell.angle_alpha   90.00
_cell.angle_beta   90.00
_cell.angle_gamma   90.00
#
_symmetry.space_group_name_H-M   'P 1'
#
loop_
_entity.id
_entity.type
_entity.pdbx_description
1 polymer ?
#
loop_
_entity_poly.entity_id
_entity_poly.type
_entity_poly.pdbx_seq_one_letter_code
_entity_poly.pdbx_strand_id
1 'polypeptide(L)'
;ELGRVKQFIDERFRRIGPETKWSHADYITTMHGGRIHLDDGYKGLNYVIQRSCREILAKAIVSVDEYLTEEGLRDVYQMRLPVHDELIFQVPITNIDQGIIHGICKRMVEAGAMSKVPMVVEPKLATESWAIKEKCPDDWGYDGVKAEQGDRDGS
;
A
#
# COMPACT_ATOMS: atom_id res chain seq x y z
N GLU A 1 -1.56 -27.40 -19.92
CA GLU A 1 -0.59 -26.40 -19.42
C GLU A 1 -0.75 -26.04 -17.94
N LEU A 2 -1.98 -25.85 -17.42
CA LEU A 2 -2.24 -25.51 -16.00
C LEU A 2 -1.66 -26.49 -14.96
N GLY A 3 -1.64 -27.80 -15.25
CA GLY A 3 -1.10 -28.82 -14.33
C GLY A 3 0.41 -28.69 -14.07
N ARG A 4 1.17 -28.22 -15.08
CA ARG A 4 2.61 -27.96 -14.96
C ARG A 4 2.90 -26.73 -14.11
N VAL A 5 2.07 -25.70 -14.21
CA VAL A 5 2.19 -24.49 -13.39
C VAL A 5 1.89 -24.81 -11.93
N LYS A 6 0.85 -25.62 -11.65
CA LYS A 6 0.54 -26.08 -10.30
C LYS A 6 1.70 -26.88 -9.70
N GLN A 7 2.23 -27.86 -10.44
CA GLN A 7 3.42 -28.62 -10.01
C GLN A 7 4.63 -27.74 -9.75
N PHE A 8 4.88 -26.77 -10.62
CA PHE A 8 6.01 -25.84 -10.48
C PHE A 8 5.89 -24.96 -9.23
N ILE A 9 4.68 -24.46 -8.95
CA ILE A 9 4.38 -23.67 -7.76
C ILE A 9 4.56 -24.54 -6.51
N ASP A 10 3.97 -25.74 -6.49
CA ASP A 10 4.06 -26.69 -5.37
C ASP A 10 5.52 -27.11 -5.08
N GLU A 11 6.33 -27.33 -6.13
CA GLU A 11 7.76 -27.68 -5.99
C GLU A 11 8.61 -26.51 -5.47
N ARG A 12 8.33 -25.27 -5.93
CA ARG A 12 9.07 -24.07 -5.49
C ARG A 12 8.78 -23.73 -4.02
N PHE A 13 7.52 -23.87 -3.58
CA PHE A 13 7.16 -23.64 -2.18
C PHE A 13 7.77 -24.68 -1.24
N ARG A 14 8.01 -25.91 -1.71
CA ARG A 14 8.67 -26.97 -0.93
C ARG A 14 10.16 -26.72 -0.66
N ARG A 15 10.78 -25.77 -1.38
CA ARG A 15 12.23 -25.51 -1.38
C ARG A 15 12.63 -24.28 -0.55
N ILE A 16 11.66 -23.57 0.03
CA ILE A 16 11.88 -22.45 0.94
C ILE A 16 12.16 -23.01 2.34
N GLY A 17 13.42 -23.44 2.57
CA GLY A 17 14.04 -23.63 3.88
C GLY A 17 13.59 -24.84 4.74
N PRO A 18 14.51 -25.47 5.50
CA PRO A 18 14.22 -26.61 6.38
C PRO A 18 13.30 -26.29 7.57
N GLU A 19 12.97 -25.01 7.79
CA GLU A 19 12.02 -24.56 8.82
C GLU A 19 10.55 -24.62 8.34
N THR A 20 10.30 -24.73 7.03
CA THR A 20 8.92 -24.79 6.50
C THR A 20 8.50 -26.23 6.28
N LYS A 21 8.30 -26.96 7.39
CA LYS A 21 7.51 -28.18 7.36
C LYS A 21 6.07 -27.78 7.02
N TRP A 22 5.47 -28.38 5.99
CA TRP A 22 4.02 -28.57 5.94
C TRP A 22 3.66 -29.48 7.13
N SER A 23 3.62 -28.88 8.31
CA SER A 23 2.72 -29.35 9.35
C SER A 23 1.31 -28.98 8.91
N HIS A 24 0.31 -29.42 9.66
CA HIS A 24 -1.09 -29.08 9.54
C HIS A 24 -1.35 -27.56 9.78
N ALA A 25 -0.61 -26.67 9.12
CA ALA A 25 -0.75 -25.24 9.24
C ALA A 25 -1.87 -24.81 8.30
N ASP A 26 -3.08 -24.70 8.84
CA ASP A 26 -4.31 -24.28 8.14
C ASP A 26 -4.24 -22.85 7.58
N TYR A 27 -3.06 -22.20 7.54
CA TYR A 27 -2.89 -20.80 7.17
C TYR A 27 -1.53 -20.46 6.55
N ILE A 28 -1.51 -19.35 5.81
CA ILE A 28 -0.32 -18.66 5.32
C ILE A 28 -0.20 -17.28 5.97
N THR A 29 1.01 -16.73 6.04
CA THR A 29 1.28 -15.44 6.69
C THR A 29 1.49 -14.30 5.69
N THR A 30 0.96 -13.12 5.98
CA THR A 30 1.20 -11.89 5.21
C THR A 30 2.53 -11.22 5.58
N MET A 31 2.88 -10.15 4.86
CA MET A 31 4.08 -9.36 5.15
C MET A 31 4.11 -8.76 6.56
N HIS A 32 2.95 -8.50 7.18
CA HIS A 32 2.85 -7.98 8.55
C HIS A 32 2.51 -9.08 9.58
N GLY A 33 2.63 -10.35 9.21
CA GLY A 33 2.40 -11.49 10.11
C GLY A 33 0.93 -11.87 10.31
N GLY A 34 0.01 -11.29 9.53
CA GLY A 34 -1.40 -11.67 9.54
C GLY A 34 -1.59 -13.10 9.00
N ARG A 35 -2.49 -13.88 9.61
CA ARG A 35 -2.75 -15.27 9.19
C ARG A 35 -3.96 -15.37 8.28
N ILE A 36 -3.79 -15.94 7.11
CA ILE A 36 -4.86 -16.24 6.13
C ILE A 36 -5.07 -17.74 6.15
N HIS A 37 -6.24 -18.17 6.62
CA HIS A 37 -6.60 -19.58 6.55
C HIS A 37 -6.97 -19.97 5.11
N LEU A 38 -6.50 -21.13 4.67
CA LEU A 38 -6.63 -21.56 3.28
C LEU A 38 -7.49 -22.80 3.14
N ASP A 39 -8.55 -22.67 2.35
CA ASP A 39 -9.36 -23.81 1.89
C ASP A 39 -8.85 -24.34 0.54
N ASP A 40 -8.07 -23.54 -0.20
CA ASP A 40 -7.53 -23.85 -1.52
C ASP A 40 -6.13 -23.21 -1.70
N GLY A 41 -5.10 -24.06 -1.83
CA GLY A 41 -3.71 -23.64 -2.02
C GLY A 41 -3.48 -22.82 -3.30
N TYR A 42 -4.30 -23.01 -4.34
CA TYR A 42 -4.20 -22.23 -5.58
C TYR A 42 -4.49 -20.75 -5.35
N LYS A 43 -5.45 -20.43 -4.47
CA LYS A 43 -5.83 -19.05 -4.14
C LYS A 43 -4.89 -18.41 -3.12
N GLY A 44 -4.11 -19.23 -2.39
CA GLY A 44 -3.26 -18.78 -1.30
C GLY A 44 -2.33 -17.65 -1.70
N LEU A 45 -1.64 -17.76 -2.84
CA LEU A 45 -0.72 -16.72 -3.30
C LEU A 45 -1.41 -15.36 -3.53
N ASN A 46 -2.58 -15.38 -4.18
CA ASN A 46 -3.37 -14.16 -4.40
C ASN A 46 -3.81 -13.54 -3.09
N TYR A 47 -4.22 -14.37 -2.12
CA TYR A 47 -4.64 -13.88 -0.81
C TYR A 47 -3.49 -13.25 -0.02
N VAL A 48 -2.26 -13.80 -0.07
CA VAL A 48 -1.09 -13.16 0.55
C VAL A 48 -0.89 -11.76 -0.01
N ILE A 49 -0.88 -11.63 -1.34
CA ILE A 49 -0.60 -10.37 -2.02
C ILE A 49 -1.68 -9.35 -1.66
N GLN A 50 -2.96 -9.68 -1.86
CA GLN A 50 -4.07 -8.76 -1.62
C GLN A 50 -4.17 -8.31 -0.16
N ARG A 51 -3.99 -9.25 0.79
CA ARG A 51 -4.04 -8.90 2.21
C ARG A 51 -2.84 -8.06 2.61
N SER A 52 -1.65 -8.34 2.08
CA SER A 52 -0.46 -7.53 2.32
C SER A 52 -0.66 -6.10 1.82
N CYS A 53 -1.23 -5.91 0.62
CA CYS A 53 -1.60 -4.59 0.10
C CYS A 53 -2.63 -3.88 0.98
N ARG A 54 -3.66 -4.59 1.46
CA ARG A 54 -4.66 -4.04 2.38
C ARG A 54 -4.03 -3.55 3.70
N GLU A 55 -3.08 -4.31 4.24
CA GLU A 55 -2.39 -3.94 5.48
C GLU A 55 -1.52 -2.70 5.30
N ILE A 56 -0.81 -2.58 4.17
CA ILE A 56 -0.06 -1.35 3.81
C ILE A 56 -1.02 -0.14 3.76
N LEU A 57 -2.13 -0.27 3.04
CA LEU A 57 -3.09 0.82 2.91
C LEU A 57 -3.73 1.20 4.25
N ALA A 58 -4.07 0.22 5.09
CA ALA A 58 -4.60 0.49 6.42
C ALA A 58 -3.62 1.31 7.28
N LYS A 59 -2.32 0.96 7.22
CA LYS A 59 -1.27 1.74 7.88
C LYS A 59 -1.16 3.16 7.31
N ALA A 60 -1.25 3.32 5.99
CA ALA A 60 -1.24 4.63 5.34
C ALA A 60 -2.43 5.50 5.79
N ILE A 61 -3.64 4.93 5.84
CA ILE A 61 -4.85 5.65 6.28
C ILE A 61 -4.68 6.18 7.70
N VAL A 62 -4.23 5.33 8.64
CA VAL A 62 -4.01 5.75 10.03
C VAL A 62 -2.96 6.85 10.10
N SER A 63 -1.82 6.67 9.44
CA SER A 63 -0.74 7.66 9.47
C SER A 63 -1.13 9.00 8.84
N VAL A 64 -1.96 8.99 7.80
CA VAL A 64 -2.48 10.21 7.17
C VAL A 64 -3.53 10.89 8.08
N ASP A 65 -4.43 10.14 8.71
CA ASP A 65 -5.43 10.70 9.64
C ASP A 65 -4.76 11.32 10.88
N GLU A 66 -3.72 10.67 11.42
CA GLU A 66 -2.88 11.21 12.50
C GLU A 66 -2.21 12.52 12.07
N TYR A 67 -1.54 12.53 10.92
CA TYR A 67 -0.90 13.72 10.37
C TYR A 67 -1.88 14.89 10.19
N LEU A 68 -3.04 14.65 9.58
CA LEU A 68 -4.04 15.71 9.38
C LEU A 68 -4.65 16.19 10.70
N THR A 69 -4.71 15.33 11.72
CA THR A 69 -5.15 15.70 13.06
C THR A 69 -4.13 16.59 13.76
N GLU A 70 -2.85 16.24 13.69
CA GLU A 70 -1.74 17.01 14.27
C GLU A 70 -1.62 18.41 13.65
N GLU A 71 -1.85 18.53 12.35
CA GLU A 71 -1.85 19.81 11.63
C GLU A 71 -3.16 20.61 11.81
N GLY A 72 -4.17 20.05 12.49
CA GLY A 72 -5.48 20.71 12.66
C GLY A 72 -6.29 20.83 11.36
N LEU A 73 -6.03 19.96 10.37
CA LEU A 73 -6.58 20.01 9.01
C LEU A 73 -7.66 18.96 8.73
N ARG A 74 -7.99 18.12 9.71
CA ARG A 74 -8.93 16.99 9.53
C ARG A 74 -10.31 17.42 8.99
N ASP A 75 -10.81 18.57 9.40
CA ASP A 75 -12.09 19.10 8.93
C ASP A 75 -12.03 19.71 7.52
N VAL A 76 -10.82 20.05 7.05
CA VAL A 76 -10.56 20.67 5.74
C VAL A 76 -10.24 19.60 4.69
N TYR A 77 -9.38 18.65 5.04
CA TYR A 77 -8.96 17.53 4.19
C TYR A 77 -9.77 16.28 4.52
N GLN A 78 -11.03 16.27 4.08
CA GLN A 78 -11.96 15.20 4.43
C GLN A 78 -11.74 13.96 3.56
N MET A 79 -11.16 12.90 4.14
CA MET A 79 -11.05 11.60 3.48
C MET A 79 -12.46 11.00 3.27
N ARG A 80 -12.84 10.71 2.02
CA ARG A 80 -14.19 10.21 1.67
C ARG A 80 -14.25 8.70 1.63
N LEU A 81 -13.52 8.09 0.71
CA LEU A 81 -13.53 6.65 0.49
C LEU A 81 -12.15 6.19 0.01
N PRO A 82 -11.51 5.21 0.68
CA PRO A 82 -10.42 4.48 0.06
C PRO A 82 -10.98 3.55 -1.02
N VAL A 83 -10.50 3.66 -2.25
CA VAL A 83 -10.87 2.78 -3.36
C VAL A 83 -9.64 2.03 -3.84
N HIS A 84 -9.62 0.72 -3.60
CA HIS A 84 -8.46 -0.14 -3.86
C HIS A 84 -7.18 0.34 -3.17
N ASP A 85 -6.35 1.11 -3.87
CA ASP A 85 -5.09 1.71 -3.45
C ASP A 85 -5.11 3.25 -3.49
N GLU A 86 -6.23 3.85 -3.88
CA GLU A 86 -6.43 5.29 -3.93
C GLU A 86 -7.08 5.83 -2.64
N LEU A 87 -6.53 6.92 -2.09
CA LEU A 87 -7.18 7.73 -1.06
C LEU A 87 -7.78 8.98 -1.69
N ILE A 88 -9.08 9.19 -1.48
CA ILE A 88 -9.81 10.33 -2.03
C ILE A 88 -10.10 11.33 -0.92
N PHE A 89 -9.70 12.58 -1.14
CA PHE A 89 -9.96 13.70 -0.24
C PHE A 89 -10.88 14.71 -0.91
N GLN A 90 -11.83 15.23 -0.14
CA GLN A 90 -12.58 16.43 -0.51
C GLN A 90 -11.99 17.62 0.24
N VAL A 91 -11.56 18.63 -0.52
CA VAL A 91 -10.87 19.82 -0.01
C VAL A 91 -11.47 21.05 -0.69
N PRO A 92 -11.78 22.14 0.04
CA PRO A 92 -12.11 23.41 -0.59
C PRO A 92 -10.94 23.88 -1.46
N ILE A 93 -11.21 24.40 -2.66
CA ILE A 93 -10.16 24.83 -3.62
C ILE A 93 -9.19 25.83 -3.00
N THR A 94 -9.70 26.73 -2.15
CA THR A 94 -8.92 27.74 -1.42
C THR A 94 -7.92 27.17 -0.41
N ASN A 95 -8.07 25.90 -0.06
CA ASN A 95 -7.26 25.22 0.95
C ASN A 95 -6.34 24.17 0.35
N ILE A 96 -6.27 24.05 -0.98
CA ILE A 96 -5.32 23.16 -1.64
C ILE A 96 -3.92 23.72 -1.42
N ASP A 97 -3.14 23.01 -0.60
CA ASP A 97 -1.76 23.32 -0.28
C ASP A 97 -0.80 22.20 -0.70
N GLN A 98 0.30 22.59 -1.34
CA GLN A 98 1.33 21.66 -1.79
C GLN A 98 2.02 20.94 -0.63
N GLY A 99 2.36 21.62 0.45
CA GLY A 99 3.03 21.01 1.61
C GLY A 99 2.18 19.92 2.25
N ILE A 100 0.87 20.15 2.36
CA ILE A 100 -0.05 19.15 2.92
C ILE A 100 -0.19 17.92 2.02
N ILE A 101 -0.33 18.12 0.71
CA ILE A 101 -0.38 16.99 -0.24
C ILE A 101 0.93 16.20 -0.19
N HIS A 102 2.08 16.87 -0.05
CA HIS A 102 3.37 16.21 0.07
C HIS A 102 3.46 15.41 1.36
N GLY A 103 2.98 15.97 2.47
CA GLY A 103 2.81 15.25 3.73
C GLY A 103 2.02 13.96 3.52
N ILE A 104 0.81 14.05 2.96
CA ILE A 104 -0.04 12.88 2.69
C ILE A 104 0.70 11.83 1.84
N CYS A 105 1.30 12.23 0.71
CA CYS A 105 2.05 11.32 -0.15
C CYS A 105 3.20 10.62 0.58
N LYS A 106 3.96 11.36 1.39
CA LYS A 106 5.06 10.81 2.18
C LYS A 106 4.59 9.70 3.13
N ARG A 107 3.48 9.88 3.86
CA ARG A 107 2.95 8.86 4.77
C ARG A 107 2.48 7.62 4.01
N MET A 108 1.86 7.80 2.84
CA MET A 108 1.46 6.68 1.98
C MET A 108 2.67 5.86 1.50
N VAL A 109 3.76 6.54 1.14
CA VAL A 109 5.02 5.89 0.73
C VAL A 109 5.68 5.17 1.90
N GLU A 110 5.78 5.81 3.06
CA GLU A 110 6.36 5.26 4.30
C GLU A 110 5.60 4.03 4.82
N ALA A 111 4.28 3.98 4.61
CA ALA A 111 3.47 2.82 4.98
C ALA A 111 3.96 1.53 4.30
N GLY A 112 4.49 1.65 3.08
CA GLY A 112 5.05 0.54 2.31
C GLY A 112 6.53 0.28 2.52
N ALA A 113 7.20 0.92 3.48
CA ALA A 113 8.66 0.81 3.70
C ALA A 113 9.17 -0.63 3.99
N MET A 114 8.27 -1.56 4.36
CA MET A 114 8.61 -2.98 4.51
C MET A 114 8.78 -3.69 3.16
N SER A 115 8.29 -3.12 2.07
CA SER A 115 8.49 -3.62 0.72
C SER A 115 9.96 -3.50 0.31
N LYS A 116 10.47 -4.51 -0.39
CA LYS A 116 11.80 -4.45 -1.03
C LYS A 116 11.78 -3.61 -2.31
N VAL A 117 10.58 -3.29 -2.82
CA VAL A 117 10.37 -2.48 -4.01
C VAL A 117 9.92 -1.09 -3.56
N PRO A 118 10.54 0.00 -4.06
CA PRO A 118 10.12 1.36 -3.75
C PRO A 118 8.65 1.58 -4.09
N MET A 119 7.89 2.11 -3.12
CA MET A 119 6.53 2.56 -3.35
C MET A 119 6.55 3.96 -3.94
N VAL A 120 5.64 4.22 -4.88
CA VAL A 120 5.44 5.52 -5.51
C VAL A 120 3.98 5.91 -5.34
N VAL A 121 3.73 7.18 -5.06
CA VAL A 121 2.39 7.75 -4.92
C VAL A 121 2.27 8.93 -5.87
N GLU A 122 1.16 8.97 -6.62
CA GLU A 122 0.86 10.02 -7.59
C GLU A 122 -0.39 10.81 -7.15
N PRO A 123 -0.24 12.04 -6.64
CA PRO A 123 -1.40 12.88 -6.37
C PRO A 123 -2.02 13.40 -7.67
N LYS A 124 -3.34 13.46 -7.71
CA LYS A 124 -4.12 14.02 -8.82
C LYS A 124 -5.22 14.90 -8.25
N LEU A 125 -5.58 15.96 -8.98
CA LEU A 125 -6.67 16.86 -8.64
C LEU A 125 -7.89 16.56 -9.50
N ALA A 126 -9.09 16.70 -8.93
CA ALA A 126 -10.34 16.56 -9.64
C ALA A 126 -11.30 17.64 -9.15
N THR A 127 -11.82 18.46 -10.07
CA THR A 127 -12.72 19.58 -9.75
C THR A 127 -14.18 19.23 -10.03
N GLU A 128 -14.46 18.57 -11.16
CA GLU A 128 -15.84 18.27 -11.59
C GLU A 128 -16.29 16.85 -11.22
N SER A 129 -15.45 15.85 -11.46
CA SER A 129 -15.77 14.45 -11.19
C SER A 129 -14.52 13.61 -10.98
N TRP A 130 -14.65 12.53 -10.22
CA TRP A 130 -13.56 11.58 -10.01
C TRP A 130 -13.07 10.90 -11.31
N ALA A 131 -13.88 10.90 -12.38
CA ALA A 131 -13.50 10.36 -13.68
C ALA A 131 -12.52 11.26 -14.45
N ILE A 132 -12.52 12.57 -14.15
CA ILE A 132 -11.66 13.57 -14.80
C ILE A 132 -10.64 14.04 -13.78
N LYS A 133 -9.44 13.48 -13.87
CA LYS A 133 -8.33 13.76 -12.96
C LYS A 133 -7.22 14.48 -13.72
N GLU A 134 -6.81 15.64 -13.22
CA GLU A 134 -5.67 16.41 -13.71
C GLU A 134 -4.42 16.10 -12.90
N LYS A 135 -3.26 16.17 -13.55
CA LYS A 135 -1.98 16.08 -12.86
C LYS A 135 -1.84 17.29 -11.93
N CYS A 136 -1.27 17.09 -10.75
CA CYS A 136 -0.81 18.23 -9.96
C CYS A 136 0.21 19.06 -10.78
N PRO A 137 0.30 20.38 -10.56
CA PRO A 137 1.29 21.23 -11.22
C PRO A 137 2.72 20.67 -11.12
N ASP A 138 3.48 20.74 -12.22
CA ASP A 138 4.82 20.12 -12.30
C ASP A 138 5.83 20.77 -11.34
N ASP A 139 5.66 22.07 -11.06
CA ASP A 139 6.46 22.83 -10.10
C ASP A 139 6.29 22.35 -8.65
N TRP A 140 5.30 21.48 -8.41
CA TRP A 140 5.11 20.89 -7.10
C TRP A 140 6.04 19.70 -6.79
N GLY A 141 6.77 19.20 -7.79
CA GLY A 141 7.83 18.20 -7.59
C GLY A 141 7.35 16.80 -7.22
N TYR A 142 6.15 16.40 -7.67
CA TYR A 142 5.53 15.10 -7.36
C TYR A 142 5.95 13.93 -8.24
N ASP A 143 6.89 14.12 -9.16
CA ASP A 143 7.41 13.06 -10.02
C ASP A 143 8.22 12.04 -9.18
N GLY A 144 7.50 11.16 -8.48
CA GLY A 144 8.04 10.05 -7.70
C GLY A 144 8.56 10.44 -6.32
N VAL A 145 7.67 10.82 -5.39
CA VAL A 145 7.99 10.76 -3.95
C VAL A 145 8.39 9.31 -3.65
N LYS A 146 9.68 9.07 -3.48
CA LYS A 146 10.26 7.76 -3.17
C LYS A 146 10.57 7.71 -1.68
N ALA A 147 10.35 6.56 -1.07
CA ALA A 147 10.84 6.34 0.28
C ALA A 147 12.37 6.51 0.25
N GLU A 148 12.94 7.31 1.15
CA GLU A 148 14.36 7.20 1.42
C GLU A 148 14.61 5.77 1.91
N GLN A 149 15.29 4.96 1.10
CA GLN A 149 15.79 3.67 1.55
C GLN A 149 16.89 3.98 2.56
N GLY A 150 16.54 3.97 3.85
CA GLY A 150 17.55 3.88 4.89
C GLY A 150 18.43 2.67 4.58
N ASP A 151 19.73 2.90 4.47
CA ASP A 151 20.74 1.86 4.29
C ASP A 151 20.50 0.76 5.32
N ARG A 152 19.92 -0.35 4.87
CA ARG A 152 19.95 -1.61 5.60
C ARG A 152 21.13 -2.42 5.09
N ASP A 153 22.30 -1.84 5.26
CA ASP A 153 23.55 -2.59 5.28
C ASP A 153 23.68 -3.24 6.67
N GLY A 154 23.62 -4.58 6.68
CA GLY A 154 24.25 -5.42 7.69
C GLY A 154 23.51 -5.67 9.00
N SER A 155 22.65 -6.69 9.01
CA SER A 155 22.55 -7.67 10.13
C SER A 155 21.77 -8.90 9.70
#